data_AF-A0A7X8FUV7-F1
#
_entry.id   AF-A0A7X8FUV7-F1
#
_cell.length_a   1.000
_cell.length_b   1.000
_cell.length_c   1.000
_cell.angle_alpha   90.00
_cell.angle_beta   90.00
_cell.angle_gamma   90.00
#
_symmetry.space_group_name_H-M   'P 1'
#
loop_
_entity.id
_entity.type
_entity.pdbx_description
1 polymer ?
#
loop_
_entity_poly.entity_id
_entity_poly.type
_entity_poly.pdbx_seq_one_letter_code
_entity_poly.pdbx_strand_id
1 'polypeptide(L)' 'GRYGGEEFILVFENTSIDTAHEICERIRAGVEAFPFPDSVKVTLSGGVCEYRGESITEFIEAADSNLYEAKRTGRNRIV' A
#
# COMPACT_ATOMS: atom_id res chain seq x y z
N GLY A 1 -7.16 5.77 5.72
CA GLY A 1 -8.54 5.41 6.10
C GLY A 1 -8.89 4.03 5.59
N ARG A 2 -9.96 3.42 6.11
CA ARG A 2 -10.53 2.18 5.55
C ARG A 2 -11.35 2.54 4.31
N TYR A 3 -10.95 2.03 3.16
CA TYR A 3 -11.59 2.31 1.86
C TYR A 3 -12.66 1.26 1.53
N GLY A 4 -12.37 -0.01 1.84
CA GLY A 4 -13.24 -1.14 1.57
C GLY A 4 -13.26 -2.16 2.70
N GLY A 5 -13.75 -3.38 2.40
CA GLY A 5 -13.82 -4.48 3.36
C GLY A 5 -12.47 -4.79 3.98
N GLU A 6 -11.47 -5.05 3.14
CA GLU A 6 -10.09 -5.35 3.51
C GLU A 6 -9.07 -4.32 2.99
N GLU A 7 -9.56 -3.19 2.47
CA GLU A 7 -8.74 -2.21 1.76
C GLU A 7 -8.54 -0.93 2.56
N PHE A 8 -7.30 -0.43 2.56
CA PHE A 8 -6.89 0.77 3.27
C PHE A 8 -6.13 1.69 2.31
N ILE A 9 -6.40 3.00 2.44
CA ILE A 9 -5.67 4.04 1.71
C ILE A 9 -4.90 4.90 2.70
N LEU A 10 -3.64 5.16 2.40
CA LEU A 10 -2.79 6.11 3.10
C LEU A 10 -2.55 7.31 2.18
N VAL A 11 -2.68 8.52 2.72
CA VAL A 11 -2.41 9.76 1.99
C VAL A 11 -1.31 10.48 2.74
N PHE A 12 -0.25 10.84 2.02
CA PHE A 12 0.90 11.53 2.57
C PHE A 12 0.96 12.94 1.94
N GLU A 13 0.89 13.97 2.78
CA GLU A 13 1.07 15.34 2.33
C GLU A 13 2.56 15.69 2.27
N ASN A 14 2.96 16.49 1.27
CA ASN A 14 4.33 17.00 1.12
C ASN A 14 5.43 15.93 1.21
N THR A 15 5.17 14.74 0.64
CA THR A 15 6.04 13.58 0.73
C THR A 15 6.43 13.12 -0.67
N SER A 16 7.72 12.88 -0.90
CA SER A 16 8.20 12.34 -2.19
C SER A 16 7.80 10.88 -2.37
N ILE A 17 7.76 10.41 -3.62
CA ILE A 17 7.46 9.01 -3.93
C ILE A 17 8.41 8.03 -3.22
N ASP A 18 9.70 8.33 -3.18
CA ASP A 18 10.70 7.47 -2.53
C ASP A 18 10.46 7.37 -1.01
N THR A 19 10.16 8.50 -0.36
CA THR A 19 9.87 8.52 1.07
C THR A 19 8.56 7.78 1.38
N ALA A 20 7.54 7.95 0.53
CA ALA A 20 6.28 7.25 0.67
C ALA A 20 6.47 5.73 0.51
N HIS A 21 7.29 5.31 -0.45
CA HIS A 21 7.63 3.90 -0.65
C HIS A 21 8.34 3.30 0.57
N GLU A 22 9.35 3.99 1.12
CA GLU A 22 10.04 3.56 2.34
C GLU A 22 9.10 3.42 3.55
N ILE A 23 8.18 4.37 3.74
CA ILE A 23 7.18 4.32 4.82
C ILE A 23 6.27 3.09 4.62
N CYS A 24 5.78 2.87 3.39
CA CYS A 24 4.94 1.72 3.06
C CYS A 24 5.66 0.38 3.26
N GLU A 25 6.94 0.27 2.89
CA GLU A 25 7.75 -0.93 3.15
C GLU A 25 7.94 -1.19 4.65
N ARG A 26 8.14 -0.13 5.44
CA ARG A 26 8.19 -0.26 6.91
C ARG A 26 6.87 -0.75 7.48
N ILE A 27 5.73 -0.26 6.99
CA ILE A 27 4.41 -0.73 7.40
C ILE A 27 4.22 -2.20 7.01
N ARG A 28 4.58 -2.58 5.78
CA ARG A 28 4.51 -3.96 5.27
C ARG A 28 5.30 -4.92 6.13
N ALA A 29 6.58 -4.61 6.39
CA ALA A 29 7.45 -5.41 7.24
C ALA A 29 6.92 -5.49 8.68
N GLY A 30 6.38 -4.38 9.21
CA GLY A 30 5.74 -4.35 10.52
C GLY A 30 4.54 -5.27 10.63
N VAL A 31 3.67 -5.30 9.60
CA VAL A 31 2.52 -6.22 9.56
C VAL A 31 2.97 -7.67 9.42
N GLU A 32 3.92 -7.97 8.55
CA GLU A 32 4.46 -9.32 8.40
C GLU A 32 5.09 -9.86 9.69
N ALA A 33 5.78 -9.00 10.45
CA ALA A 33 6.41 -9.37 11.72
C ALA A 33 5.45 -9.36 12.92
N PHE A 34 4.23 -8.83 12.76
CA PHE A 34 3.30 -8.68 13.87
C PHE A 34 2.77 -10.05 14.33
N PRO A 35 2.85 -10.37 15.64
CA PRO A 35 2.35 -11.64 16.17
C PRO A 35 0.83 -11.59 16.30
N PHE A 36 0.11 -11.84 15.21
CA PHE A 36 -1.35 -11.92 15.25
C PHE A 36 -1.81 -13.10 16.14
N PRO A 37 -2.99 -12.99 16.78
CA PRO A 37 -3.57 -14.08 17.55
C PRO A 37 -3.70 -15.37 16.74
N ASP A 38 -3.76 -16.50 17.46
CA ASP A 38 -3.93 -17.84 16.88
C ASP A 38 -2.85 -18.25 15.86
N SER A 39 -1.67 -17.61 15.91
CA SER A 39 -0.55 -17.84 14.98
C SER A 39 -0.89 -17.60 13.51
N VAL A 40 -1.90 -16.77 13.24
CA VAL A 40 -2.27 -16.39 11.88
C VAL A 40 -1.15 -15.54 11.27
N LYS A 41 -0.71 -15.89 10.06
CA LYS A 41 0.22 -15.05 9.30
C LYS A 41 -0.56 -14.08 8.43
N VAL A 42 -0.36 -12.80 8.66
CA VAL A 42 -0.95 -11.73 7.85
C VAL A 42 0.18 -10.98 7.16
N THR A 43 -0.02 -10.68 5.88
CA THR A 43 0.86 -9.82 5.09
C THR A 43 0.00 -8.81 4.35
N LEU A 44 0.61 -7.75 3.84
CA LEU A 44 -0.07 -6.80 2.97
C LEU A 44 0.71 -6.61 1.67
N SER A 45 -0.02 -6.28 0.62
CA SER A 45 0.55 -5.74 -0.62
C SER A 45 0.03 -4.32 -0.77
N GLY A 46 0.85 -3.42 -1.31
CA GLY A 46 0.50 -2.02 -1.47
C GLY A 46 0.92 -1.51 -2.84
N GLY A 47 0.13 -0.59 -3.39
CA GLY A 47 0.52 0.24 -4.52
C GLY A 47 0.74 1.67 -4.06
N VAL A 48 1.84 2.28 -4.47
CA VAL A 48 2.20 3.66 -4.13
C VAL A 48 2.31 4.48 -5.40
N CYS A 49 1.72 5.67 -5.41
CA CYS A 49 1.83 6.61 -6.51
C CYS A 49 1.93 8.04 -5.97
N GLU A 50 2.46 8.93 -6.82
CA GLU A 50 2.62 10.35 -6.53
C GLU A 50 1.52 11.12 -7.23
N TYR A 51 0.94 12.09 -6.53
CA TYR A 51 -0.09 12.97 -7.08
C TYR A 51 0.53 13.97 -8.06
N ARG A 52 0.06 14.01 -9.31
CA ARG A 52 0.63 14.84 -10.39
C ARG A 52 -0.37 15.86 -10.96
N GLY A 53 -1.45 16.15 -10.24
CA GLY A 53 -2.48 17.10 -10.65
C GLY A 53 -3.65 16.48 -11.41
N GLU A 54 -3.69 15.15 -11.54
CA GLU A 54 -4.82 14.38 -12.04
C GLU A 54 -6.06 14.48 -11.13
N SER A 55 -7.17 13.90 -11.57
CA SER A 55 -8.36 13.76 -10.72
C SER A 55 -8.11 12.76 -9.57
N ILE A 56 -8.91 12.87 -8.51
CA ILE A 56 -8.84 11.94 -7.37
C ILE A 56 -9.09 10.49 -7.84
N THR A 57 -9.98 10.28 -8.81
CA THR A 57 -10.27 8.96 -9.36
C THR A 57 -9.04 8.38 -10.06
N GLU A 58 -8.41 9.13 -10.95
CA GLU A 58 -7.19 8.69 -11.65
C GLU A 58 -6.04 8.43 -10.67
N PHE A 59 -5.93 9.24 -9.61
CA PHE A 59 -4.92 9.06 -8.58
C PHE A 59 -5.12 7.74 -7.81
N ILE A 60 -6.36 7.42 -7.44
CA ILE A 60 -6.69 6.15 -6.78
C ILE A 60 -6.49 4.96 -7.73
N GLU A 61 -6.88 5.09 -9.01
CA GLU A 61 -6.69 4.05 -10.03
C GLU A 61 -5.20 3.74 -10.27
N ALA A 62 -4.33 4.75 -10.22
CA ALA A 62 -2.88 4.55 -10.29
C ALA A 62 -2.35 3.73 -9.11
N ALA A 63 -2.79 4.04 -7.88
CA ALA A 63 -2.44 3.26 -6.69
C ALA A 63 -2.97 1.81 -6.78
N ASP A 64 -4.21 1.62 -7.25
CA ASP A 64 -4.81 0.30 -7.40
C ASP A 64 -4.10 -0.54 -8.47
N SER A 65 -3.70 0.07 -9.59
CA SER A 65 -2.91 -0.60 -10.63
C SER A 65 -1.59 -1.14 -10.09
N ASN A 66 -0.88 -0.34 -9.28
CA ASN A 66 0.36 -0.78 -8.63
C ASN A 66 0.08 -1.88 -7.60
N LEU A 67 -1.00 -1.78 -6.82
CA LEU A 67 -1.42 -2.83 -5.89
C LEU A 67 -1.75 -4.14 -6.62
N TYR A 68 -2.40 -4.05 -7.77
CA TYR A 68 -2.68 -5.21 -8.61
C TYR A 68 -1.40 -5.89 -9.08
N GLU A 69 -0.41 -5.13 -9.56
CA GLU A 69 0.90 -5.68 -9.92
C GLU A 69 1.65 -6.28 -8.72
N ALA A 70 1.55 -5.68 -7.52
CA ALA A 70 2.09 -6.27 -6.30
C ALA A 70 1.48 -7.65 -6.00
N LYS A 71 0.15 -7.79 -6.14
CA LYS A 71 -0.56 -9.06 -5.97
C LYS A 71 -0.17 -10.08 -7.05
N ARG A 72 0.00 -9.64 -8.31
CA ARG A 72 0.33 -10.48 -9.45
C ARG A 72 1.78 -10.98 -9.45
N THR A 73 2.70 -10.20 -8.90
CA THR A 73 4.14 -10.50 -8.90
C THR A 73 4.65 -11.21 -7.63
N GLY A 74 3.77 -11.62 -6.73
CA GLY A 74 4.12 -12.49 -5.60
C GLY A 74 3.52 -12.10 -4.25
N ARG A 75 2.71 -11.03 -4.18
CA ARG A 75 2.16 -10.46 -2.93
C ARG A 75 3.29 -10.06 -1.97
N ASN A 76 2.89 -9.64 -0.76
CA ASN A 76 3.78 -9.20 0.31
C ASN A 76 4.89 -8.24 -0.17
N ARG A 77 4.51 -7.18 -0.91
CA ARG A 77 5.43 -6.18 -1.47
C ARG A 77 4.74 -4.86 -1.73
N ILE A 78 5.54 -3.80 -1.87
CA ILE A 78 5.11 -2.49 -2.33
C ILE A 78 5.57 -2.27 -3.78
N VAL A 79 4.64 -1.86 -4.64
CA VAL A 79 4.91 -1.47 -6.03
C VAL A 79 4.60 0.00 -6.22
#